data_AF-A0A1L8SNW7-F1
#
_entry.id   AF-A0A1L8SNW7-F1
#
_cell.length_a   1.000
_cell.length_b   1.000
_cell.length_c   1.000
_cell.angle_alpha   90.00
_cell.angle_beta   90.00
_cell.angle_gamma   90.00
#
_symmetry.space_group_name_H-M   'P 1'
#
loop_
_entity.id
_entity.type
_entity.pdbx_description
1 polymer ?
#
loop_
_entity_poly.entity_id
_entity_poly.type
_entity_poly.pdbx_seq_one_letter_code
_entity_poly.pdbx_strand_id
1 'polypeptide(L)'
;MRKKIKQKAKYAFVSVSLDSESIGSSKTMKEARKALVTGMANEWAKATKEVTSDDHHIDTAAYINSIGFETHYLGPRGQDVGPIINELEETGTKTTLRTGSGVHYAIFLEGSYNIYARGLENGMDRMLTAGMAAMKKVLKQR
;
A
#
# COMPACT_ATOMS: atom_id res chain seq x y z
N MET A 1 4.84 -2.49 -37.29
CA MET A 1 4.94 -3.26 -36.02
C MET A 1 5.03 -2.30 -34.84
N ARG A 2 3.98 -2.17 -34.02
CA ARG A 2 4.06 -1.42 -32.75
C ARG A 2 4.77 -2.31 -31.72
N LYS A 3 6.01 -1.95 -31.35
CA LYS A 3 6.70 -2.55 -30.21
C LYS A 3 5.81 -2.34 -28.97
N LYS A 4 5.18 -3.40 -28.48
CA LYS A 4 4.57 -3.39 -27.14
C LYS A 4 5.74 -3.28 -26.16
N ILE A 5 6.08 -2.05 -25.78
CA ILE A 5 6.97 -1.79 -24.66
C ILE A 5 6.26 -2.43 -23.45
N LYS A 6 6.70 -3.62 -23.05
CA LYS A 6 6.37 -4.16 -21.74
C LYS A 6 7.03 -3.19 -20.75
N GLN A 7 6.27 -2.25 -20.19
CA GLN A 7 6.72 -1.48 -19.04
C GLN A 7 7.04 -2.50 -17.95
N LYS A 8 8.32 -2.84 -17.79
CA LYS A 8 8.80 -3.45 -16.54
C LYS A 8 8.36 -2.48 -15.45
N ALA A 9 7.67 -2.99 -14.43
CA ALA A 9 7.27 -2.17 -13.28
C ALA A 9 8.48 -1.37 -12.82
N LYS A 10 8.43 -0.04 -12.94
CA LYS A 10 9.57 0.84 -12.61
C LYS A 10 9.76 0.94 -11.09
N TYR A 11 8.81 0.44 -10.32
CA TYR A 11 8.67 0.65 -8.88
C TYR A 11 8.14 -0.62 -8.22
N ALA A 12 8.47 -0.80 -6.95
CA ALA A 12 7.84 -1.82 -6.11
C ALA A 12 6.48 -1.31 -5.64
N PHE A 13 5.44 -2.15 -5.71
CA PHE A 13 4.12 -1.87 -5.14
C PHE A 13 3.43 -3.19 -4.76
N VAL A 14 2.49 -3.11 -3.82
CA VAL A 14 1.54 -4.18 -3.52
C VAL A 14 0.16 -3.80 -3.99
N SER A 15 -0.69 -4.79 -4.27
CA SER A 15 -2.08 -4.57 -4.66
C SER A 15 -3.01 -5.21 -3.64
N VAL A 16 -3.78 -4.40 -2.93
CA VAL A 16 -4.86 -4.87 -2.06
C VAL A 16 -6.16 -4.84 -2.85
N SER A 17 -6.80 -6.00 -3.04
CA SER A 17 -8.03 -6.09 -3.83
C SER A 17 -9.14 -6.76 -3.05
N LEU A 18 -10.34 -6.19 -3.15
CA LEU A 18 -11.57 -6.85 -2.72
C LEU A 18 -12.46 -7.02 -3.95
N ASP A 19 -12.68 -8.28 -4.31
CA ASP A 19 -13.75 -8.67 -5.23
C ASP A 19 -14.93 -9.17 -4.40
N SER A 20 -16.10 -8.63 -4.67
CA SER A 20 -17.26 -8.99 -3.88
C SER A 20 -18.53 -8.87 -4.71
N GLU A 21 -18.84 -9.94 -5.42
CA GLU A 21 -20.13 -10.12 -6.09
C GLU A 21 -21.28 -10.07 -5.08
N SER A 22 -21.07 -10.58 -3.85
CA SER A 22 -22.08 -10.69 -2.78
C SER A 22 -22.37 -9.39 -2.02
N ILE A 23 -21.48 -8.41 -2.11
CA ILE A 23 -21.54 -7.15 -1.35
C ILE A 23 -22.37 -6.10 -2.10
N GLY A 24 -22.85 -6.39 -3.31
CA GLY A 24 -23.76 -5.52 -4.06
C GLY A 24 -23.10 -4.26 -4.64
N SER A 25 -23.81 -3.62 -5.56
CA SER A 25 -23.31 -2.48 -6.35
C SER A 25 -23.67 -1.11 -5.78
N SER A 26 -24.32 -1.06 -4.61
CA SER A 26 -24.80 0.20 -4.03
C SER A 26 -23.64 1.14 -3.66
N LYS A 27 -23.90 2.45 -3.68
CA LYS A 27 -22.89 3.49 -3.39
C LYS A 27 -22.18 3.25 -2.05
N THR A 28 -22.95 2.92 -1.01
CA THR A 28 -22.40 2.63 0.33
C THR A 28 -21.52 1.40 0.35
N MET A 29 -21.81 0.39 -0.47
CA MET A 29 -20.98 -0.81 -0.56
C MET A 29 -19.69 -0.54 -1.34
N LYS A 30 -19.70 0.35 -2.34
CA LYS A 30 -18.48 0.87 -2.97
C LYS A 30 -17.60 1.61 -1.96
N GLU A 31 -18.18 2.51 -1.17
CA GLU A 31 -17.47 3.25 -0.11
C GLU A 31 -16.90 2.29 0.95
N ALA A 32 -17.66 1.26 1.33
CA ALA A 32 -17.22 0.23 2.26
C ALA A 32 -16.00 -0.56 1.73
N ARG A 33 -16.00 -0.94 0.44
CA ARG A 33 -14.84 -1.59 -0.19
C ARG A 33 -13.61 -0.68 -0.22
N LYS A 34 -13.78 0.59 -0.59
CA LYS A 34 -12.69 1.57 -0.55
C LYS A 34 -12.10 1.69 0.85
N ALA A 35 -12.96 1.84 1.85
CA ALA A 35 -12.53 1.95 3.24
C ALA A 35 -11.76 0.69 3.69
N LEU A 36 -12.20 -0.49 3.28
CA LEU A 36 -11.50 -1.74 3.59
C LEU A 36 -10.11 -1.78 2.97
N VAL A 37 -9.99 -1.60 1.64
CA VAL A 37 -8.69 -1.72 0.96
C VAL A 37 -7.72 -0.62 1.40
N THR A 38 -8.22 0.59 1.67
CA THR A 38 -7.42 1.70 2.21
C THR A 38 -6.97 1.41 3.65
N GLY A 39 -7.85 0.88 4.50
CA GLY A 39 -7.49 0.50 5.86
C GLY A 39 -6.40 -0.57 5.90
N MET A 40 -6.54 -1.60 5.06
CA MET A 40 -5.50 -2.63 4.89
C MET A 40 -4.19 -2.07 4.37
N ALA A 41 -4.23 -1.23 3.31
CA ALA A 41 -3.02 -0.64 2.74
C ALA A 41 -2.26 0.26 3.72
N ASN A 42 -2.99 1.00 4.56
CA ASN A 42 -2.37 1.85 5.59
C ASN A 42 -1.60 1.01 6.63
N GLU A 43 -2.18 -0.10 7.11
CA GLU A 43 -1.47 -0.99 8.05
C GLU A 43 -0.31 -1.73 7.39
N TRP A 44 -0.45 -2.15 6.14
CA TRP A 44 0.68 -2.67 5.37
C TRP A 44 1.82 -1.66 5.28
N ALA A 45 1.52 -0.41 4.94
CA ALA A 45 2.53 0.63 4.81
C ALA A 45 3.22 0.93 6.16
N LYS A 46 2.49 0.90 7.29
CA LYS A 46 3.09 1.00 8.63
C LYS A 46 4.05 -0.16 8.91
N ALA A 47 3.58 -1.40 8.74
CA ALA A 47 4.39 -2.59 8.98
C ALA A 47 5.64 -2.62 8.08
N THR A 48 5.51 -2.16 6.83
CA THR A 48 6.63 -2.07 5.89
C THR A 48 7.63 -0.99 6.31
N LYS A 49 7.16 0.16 6.81
CA LYS A 49 8.04 1.21 7.38
C LYS A 49 8.77 0.70 8.62
N GLU A 50 8.09 -0.05 9.50
CA GLU A 50 8.69 -0.71 10.68
C GLU A 50 9.82 -1.66 10.25
N VAL A 51 9.55 -2.58 9.31
CA VAL A 51 10.58 -3.48 8.76
C VAL A 51 11.76 -2.71 8.19
N THR A 52 11.50 -1.64 7.45
CA THR A 52 12.56 -0.83 6.82
C THR A 52 13.40 -0.10 7.87
N SER A 53 12.79 0.42 8.93
CA SER A 53 13.50 1.13 10.00
C SER A 53 14.32 0.20 10.89
N ASP A 54 13.81 -1.00 11.16
CA ASP A 54 14.44 -1.98 12.06
C ASP A 54 15.69 -2.62 11.43
N ASP A 55 15.69 -2.77 10.11
CA ASP A 55 16.80 -3.39 9.39
C ASP A 55 18.08 -2.55 9.38
N HIS A 56 18.05 -1.25 9.76
CA HIS A 56 19.22 -0.35 9.84
C HIS A 56 20.14 -0.29 8.59
N HIS A 57 19.72 -0.86 7.45
CA HIS A 57 20.53 -0.92 6.22
C HIS A 57 20.02 0.06 5.15
N ILE A 58 18.87 0.70 5.40
CA ILE A 58 18.18 1.59 4.46
C ILE A 58 18.02 2.97 5.10
N ASP A 59 19.01 3.83 4.89
CA ASP A 59 19.13 5.15 5.55
C ASP A 59 18.47 6.30 4.80
N THR A 60 17.66 6.02 3.78
CA THR A 60 17.05 7.07 2.96
C THR A 60 15.64 7.38 3.45
N ALA A 61 15.49 8.51 4.14
CA ALA A 61 14.18 9.02 4.56
C ALA A 61 13.21 9.14 3.38
N ALA A 62 13.70 9.53 2.19
CA ALA A 62 12.88 9.57 0.97
C ALA A 62 12.13 8.26 0.68
N TYR A 63 12.79 7.11 0.88
CA TYR A 63 12.16 5.81 0.69
C TYR A 63 11.15 5.52 1.80
N ILE A 64 11.58 5.53 3.06
CA ILE A 64 10.71 5.21 4.22
C ILE A 64 9.47 6.12 4.23
N ASN A 65 9.67 7.43 4.04
CA ASN A 65 8.61 8.42 4.05
C ASN A 65 7.64 8.29 2.89
N SER A 66 8.00 7.59 1.82
CA SER A 66 7.14 7.43 0.64
C SER A 66 6.42 6.09 0.54
N ILE A 67 6.63 5.17 1.49
CA ILE A 67 5.96 3.86 1.48
C ILE A 67 4.46 4.04 1.75
N GLY A 68 3.65 4.00 0.68
CA GLY A 68 2.19 3.97 0.70
C GLY A 68 1.50 5.28 1.12
N PHE A 69 2.05 6.00 2.09
CA PHE A 69 1.64 7.34 2.50
C PHE A 69 2.81 8.12 3.11
N GLU A 70 2.68 9.44 3.13
CA GLU A 70 3.71 10.36 3.63
C GLU A 70 3.89 10.20 5.15
N THR A 71 5.15 10.12 5.59
CA THR A 71 5.52 10.23 7.01
C THR A 71 6.70 11.19 7.17
N HIS A 72 7.02 11.52 8.43
CA HIS A 72 8.14 12.40 8.78
C HIS A 72 9.22 11.65 9.58
N TYR A 73 9.68 10.52 9.04
CA TYR A 73 10.85 9.83 9.58
C TYR A 73 12.09 10.71 9.36
N LEU A 74 12.81 10.96 10.45
CA LEU A 74 14.08 11.67 10.47
C LEU A 74 15.20 10.64 10.37
N GLY A 75 15.73 10.46 9.15
CA GLY A 75 16.80 9.51 8.89
C GLY A 75 18.19 10.14 9.07
N PRO A 76 19.25 9.32 9.15
CA PRO A 76 20.63 9.80 9.25
C PRO A 76 21.05 10.68 8.06
N ARG A 77 20.38 10.51 6.91
CA ARG A 77 20.66 11.20 5.64
C ARG A 77 19.60 12.22 5.24
N GLY A 78 18.77 12.68 6.18
CA GLY A 78 17.78 13.74 5.96
C GLY A 78 16.35 13.32 6.26
N GLN A 79 15.39 14.10 5.76
CA GLN A 79 13.95 13.96 6.06
C GLN A 79 13.05 14.01 4.81
N ASP A 80 13.66 13.87 3.63
CA ASP A 80 12.95 14.00 2.36
C ASP A 80 11.81 12.99 2.24
N VAL A 81 10.82 13.33 1.41
CA VAL A 81 9.68 12.47 1.07
C VAL A 81 9.77 12.16 -0.42
N GLY A 82 9.96 10.88 -0.75
CA GLY A 82 9.94 10.42 -2.13
C GLY A 82 8.53 10.39 -2.74
N PRO A 83 8.42 10.17 -4.06
CA PRO A 83 7.13 9.93 -4.70
C PRO A 83 6.42 8.70 -4.12
N ILE A 84 5.10 8.80 -3.95
CA ILE A 84 4.25 7.79 -3.31
C ILE A 84 3.39 7.10 -4.38
N ILE A 85 3.26 5.78 -4.30
CA ILE A 85 2.26 5.04 -5.08
C ILE A 85 1.05 4.81 -4.17
N ASN A 86 -0.10 5.34 -4.57
CA ASN A 86 -1.38 5.17 -3.89
C ASN A 86 -2.53 5.33 -4.89
N GLU A 87 -2.73 4.31 -5.74
CA GLU A 87 -3.64 4.35 -6.88
C GLU A 87 -4.84 3.44 -6.64
N LEU A 88 -6.03 4.02 -6.57
CA LEU A 88 -7.28 3.31 -6.40
C LEU A 88 -7.95 3.06 -7.75
N GLU A 89 -8.16 1.80 -8.09
CA GLU A 89 -8.87 1.36 -9.29
C GLU A 89 -10.20 0.69 -8.90
N GLU A 90 -11.28 1.05 -9.59
CA GLU A 90 -12.60 0.47 -9.40
C GLU A 90 -13.11 -0.15 -10.70
N THR A 91 -13.59 -1.38 -10.65
CA THR A 91 -14.18 -2.05 -11.81
C THR A 91 -15.35 -2.91 -11.36
N GLY A 92 -16.58 -2.47 -11.65
CA GLY A 92 -17.80 -3.19 -11.27
C GLY A 92 -17.89 -3.46 -9.76
N THR A 93 -17.79 -4.73 -9.39
CA THR A 93 -17.82 -5.25 -8.00
C THR A 93 -16.45 -5.29 -7.33
N LYS A 94 -15.38 -4.99 -8.08
CA LYS A 94 -14.00 -5.04 -7.60
C LYS A 94 -13.45 -3.66 -7.30
N THR A 95 -12.75 -3.57 -6.18
CA THR A 95 -11.97 -2.38 -5.79
C THR A 95 -10.54 -2.84 -5.50
N THR A 96 -9.56 -2.23 -6.16
CA THR A 96 -8.15 -2.52 -5.99
C THR A 96 -7.42 -1.24 -5.61
N LEU A 97 -6.57 -1.31 -4.61
CA LEU A 97 -5.65 -0.25 -4.25
C LEU A 97 -4.21 -0.73 -4.46
N ARG A 98 -3.48 -0.03 -5.34
CA ARG A 98 -2.03 -0.20 -5.49
C ARG A 98 -1.33 0.78 -4.56
N THR A 99 -0.45 0.27 -3.70
CA THR A 99 0.26 1.08 -2.73
C THR A 99 1.74 0.71 -2.65
N GLY A 100 2.61 1.68 -2.43
CA GLY A 100 4.05 1.48 -2.36
C GLY A 100 4.85 2.77 -2.46
N SER A 101 6.14 2.64 -2.71
CA SER A 101 7.05 3.76 -2.95
C SER A 101 7.32 3.92 -4.45
N GLY A 102 7.15 5.13 -4.96
CA GLY A 102 7.51 5.51 -6.31
C GLY A 102 8.99 5.85 -6.48
N VAL A 103 9.81 5.62 -5.45
CA VAL A 103 11.25 5.88 -5.53
C VAL A 103 11.88 4.86 -6.47
N HIS A 104 12.73 5.33 -7.40
CA HIS A 104 13.27 4.49 -8.48
C HIS A 104 14.04 3.25 -7.98
N TYR A 105 14.68 3.33 -6.82
CA TYR A 105 15.44 2.21 -6.26
C TYR A 105 14.62 1.26 -5.38
N ALA A 106 13.33 1.53 -5.15
CA ALA A 106 12.45 0.69 -4.33
C ALA A 106 12.39 -0.76 -4.85
N ILE A 107 12.39 -0.95 -6.17
CA ILE A 107 12.37 -2.29 -6.78
C ILE A 107 13.63 -3.11 -6.47
N PHE A 108 14.80 -2.47 -6.38
CA PHE A 108 16.04 -3.15 -6.05
C PHE A 108 16.09 -3.50 -4.56
N LEU A 109 15.64 -2.59 -3.70
CA LEU A 109 15.50 -2.85 -2.27
C LEU A 109 14.56 -4.03 -2.01
N GLU A 110 13.43 -4.09 -2.71
CA GLU A 110 12.52 -5.22 -2.60
C GLU A 110 13.18 -6.54 -3.03
N GLY A 111 13.85 -6.54 -4.19
CA GLY A 111 14.53 -7.74 -4.69
C GLY A 111 15.68 -8.24 -3.80
N SER A 112 16.29 -7.36 -3.00
CA SER A 112 17.41 -7.72 -2.10
C SER A 112 16.95 -8.07 -0.68
N TYR A 113 15.90 -7.42 -0.17
CA TYR A 113 15.56 -7.47 1.26
C TYR A 113 14.12 -7.92 1.55
N ASN A 114 13.30 -8.15 0.52
CA ASN A 114 11.92 -8.62 0.64
C ASN A 114 11.08 -7.77 1.60
N ILE A 115 11.26 -6.45 1.58
CA ILE A 115 10.71 -5.51 2.56
C ILE A 115 9.18 -5.52 2.54
N TYR A 116 8.59 -5.51 1.35
CA TYR A 116 7.15 -5.45 1.14
C TYR A 116 6.52 -6.79 1.47
N ALA A 117 7.17 -7.90 1.09
CA ALA A 117 6.75 -9.23 1.48
C ALA A 117 6.76 -9.40 3.02
N ARG A 118 7.83 -8.97 3.69
CA ARG A 118 7.93 -8.98 5.16
C ARG A 118 6.91 -8.03 5.80
N GLY A 119 6.66 -6.86 5.21
CA GLY A 119 5.61 -5.95 5.66
C GLY A 119 4.21 -6.56 5.55
N LEU A 120 3.94 -7.35 4.52
CA LEU A 120 2.70 -8.13 4.39
C LEU A 120 2.61 -9.21 5.48
N GLU A 121 3.68 -9.97 5.69
CA GLU A 121 3.73 -11.04 6.69
C GLU A 121 3.54 -10.49 8.12
N ASN A 122 4.29 -9.45 8.50
CA ASN A 122 4.25 -8.82 9.81
C ASN A 122 2.96 -8.01 10.06
N GLY A 123 2.29 -7.60 8.98
CA GLY A 123 1.13 -6.71 9.02
C GLY A 123 -0.22 -7.42 8.88
N MET A 124 -0.26 -8.68 8.42
CA MET A 124 -1.49 -9.29 7.89
C MET A 124 -2.69 -9.21 8.84
N ASP A 125 -2.51 -9.59 10.10
CA ASP A 125 -3.60 -9.56 11.10
C ASP A 125 -4.07 -8.13 11.39
N ARG A 126 -3.13 -7.18 11.45
CA ARG A 126 -3.43 -5.74 11.62
C ARG A 126 -4.17 -5.19 10.41
N MET A 127 -3.75 -5.57 9.20
CA MET A 127 -4.40 -5.18 7.95
C MET A 127 -5.85 -5.63 7.91
N LEU A 128 -6.12 -6.92 8.17
CA LEU A 128 -7.48 -7.46 8.19
C LEU A 128 -8.36 -6.76 9.24
N THR A 129 -7.81 -6.58 10.44
CA THR A 129 -8.53 -5.93 11.55
C THR A 129 -8.89 -4.48 11.22
N ALA A 130 -7.92 -3.70 10.72
CA ALA A 130 -8.12 -2.31 10.36
C ALA A 130 -9.06 -2.15 9.15
N GLY A 131 -8.91 -2.99 8.13
CA GLY A 131 -9.79 -3.01 6.96
C GLY A 131 -11.25 -3.29 7.34
N MET A 132 -11.48 -4.32 8.15
CA MET A 132 -12.83 -4.64 8.63
C MET A 132 -13.42 -3.55 9.53
N ALA A 133 -12.60 -2.95 10.41
CA ALA A 133 -13.03 -1.84 11.25
C ALA A 133 -13.44 -0.61 10.41
N ALA A 134 -12.65 -0.26 9.40
CA ALA A 134 -12.92 0.84 8.48
C ALA A 134 -14.22 0.58 7.67
N MET A 135 -14.37 -0.63 7.14
CA MET A 135 -15.60 -1.05 6.45
C MET A 135 -16.83 -0.93 7.35
N LYS A 136 -16.76 -1.48 8.57
CA LYS A 136 -17.87 -1.46 9.54
C LYS A 136 -18.25 -0.04 9.94
N LYS A 137 -17.29 0.87 10.04
CA LYS A 137 -17.55 2.29 10.32
C LYS A 137 -18.41 2.94 9.22
N VAL A 138 -18.09 2.69 7.95
CA VAL A 138 -18.88 3.19 6.82
C VAL A 138 -20.30 2.62 6.84
N LEU A 139 -20.44 1.32 7.11
CA LEU A 139 -21.75 0.66 7.14
C LEU A 139 -22.64 1.11 8.32
N LYS A 140 -22.03 1.52 9.45
CA LYS A 140 -22.72 1.97 10.66
C LYS A 140 -23.11 3.44 10.68
N GLN A 141 -22.58 4.28 9.78
CA GLN A 141 -22.94 5.71 9.71
C GLN A 141 -24.31 5.95 9.05
N ARG A 142 -25.23 5.01 9.22
CA ARG A 142 -26.61 4.99 8.76
C ARG A 142 -27.51 4.65 9.94
#